data_AF-A0A7L2F8H1-F1
#
_entry.id   AF-A0A7L2F8H1-F1
#
_cell.length_a   1.000
_cell.length_b   1.000
_cell.length_c   1.000
_cell.angle_alpha   90.00
_cell.angle_beta   90.00
_cell.angle_gamma   90.00
#
_symmetry.space_group_name_H-M   'P 1'
#
loop_
_entity.id
_entity.type
_entity.pdbx_description
1 polymer ?
#
loop_
_entity_poly.entity_id
_entity_poly.type
_entity_poly.pdbx_seq_one_letter_code
_entity_poly.pdbx_strand_id
1 'polypeptide(L)'
;QLVSALHNLTRHVVYRGLTGAEDILRLFPENFHQNLKNLLTKIILENISAWRNEAQASQISLPRLVDMDWRVDIKTSSDGIVRMAVPTCLLQLKIQEDAALCGNNPVVSALTVELSKETLDTMLEGLGRIRDQLSAVANK
;
A
#
# COMPACT_ATOMS: atom_id res chain seq x y z
N GLN A 1 -25.38 21.31 -6.76
CA GLN A 1 -26.10 20.54 -5.73
C GLN A 1 -26.11 19.03 -6.04
N LEU A 2 -26.61 18.59 -7.21
CA LEU A 2 -26.64 17.16 -7.59
C LEU A 2 -25.27 16.46 -7.53
N VAL A 3 -24.24 17.05 -8.16
CA VAL A 3 -22.88 16.48 -8.18
C VAL A 3 -22.33 16.27 -6.77
N SER A 4 -22.57 17.24 -5.86
CA SER A 4 -22.14 17.13 -4.47
C SER A 4 -22.91 16.02 -3.71
N ALA A 5 -24.22 15.88 -3.95
CA ALA A 5 -25.01 14.82 -3.34
C ALA A 5 -24.57 13.43 -3.82
N LEU A 6 -24.32 13.27 -5.14
CA LEU A 6 -23.80 12.03 -5.70
C LEU A 6 -22.40 11.72 -5.18
N HIS A 7 -21.52 12.73 -5.11
CA HIS A 7 -20.17 12.57 -4.55
C HIS A 7 -20.20 12.14 -3.08
N ASN A 8 -21.08 12.71 -2.27
CA ASN A 8 -21.24 12.32 -0.88
C ASN A 8 -21.80 10.89 -0.75
N LEU A 9 -22.77 10.52 -1.58
CA LEU A 9 -23.33 9.16 -1.60
C LEU A 9 -22.28 8.12 -1.98
N THR A 10 -21.55 8.33 -3.07
CA THR A 10 -20.53 7.38 -3.54
C THR A 10 -19.40 7.24 -2.52
N ARG A 11 -18.91 8.34 -1.95
CA ARG A 11 -17.93 8.28 -0.85
C ARG A 11 -18.46 7.52 0.34
N HIS A 12 -19.68 7.80 0.79
CA HIS A 12 -20.27 7.12 1.93
C HIS A 12 -20.31 5.60 1.71
N VAL A 13 -20.79 5.17 0.54
CA VAL A 13 -20.87 3.74 0.18
C VAL A 13 -19.47 3.10 0.11
N VAL A 14 -18.51 3.76 -0.54
CA VAL A 14 -17.14 3.25 -0.72
C VAL A 14 -16.41 3.10 0.62
N TYR A 15 -16.44 4.14 1.47
CA TYR A 15 -15.71 4.13 2.75
C TYR A 15 -16.39 3.31 3.86
N ARG A 16 -17.72 3.12 3.81
CA ARG A 16 -18.44 2.22 4.72
C ARG A 16 -18.43 0.76 4.26
N GLY A 17 -17.97 0.49 3.05
CA GLY A 17 -17.85 -0.88 2.53
C GLY A 17 -19.19 -1.55 2.24
N LEU A 18 -20.21 -0.79 1.83
CA LEU A 18 -21.55 -1.33 1.55
C LEU A 18 -21.56 -2.07 0.22
N THR A 19 -21.45 -3.39 0.25
CA THR A 19 -21.38 -4.23 -0.97
C THR A 19 -22.72 -4.85 -1.37
N GLY A 20 -23.72 -4.80 -0.48
CA GLY A 20 -25.06 -5.33 -0.73
C GLY A 20 -26.00 -4.30 -1.35
N ALA A 21 -26.87 -4.76 -2.27
CA ALA A 21 -27.93 -3.92 -2.83
C ALA A 21 -28.88 -3.40 -1.76
N GLU A 22 -29.22 -4.22 -0.75
CA GLU A 22 -30.10 -3.82 0.34
C GLU A 22 -29.50 -2.69 1.20
N ASP A 23 -28.20 -2.77 1.47
CA ASP A 23 -27.52 -1.78 2.31
C ASP A 23 -27.48 -0.41 1.64
N ILE A 24 -27.30 -0.38 0.32
CA ILE A 24 -27.34 0.85 -0.48
C ILE A 24 -28.77 1.38 -0.58
N LEU A 25 -29.77 0.51 -0.76
CA LEU A 25 -31.17 0.91 -0.86
C LEU A 25 -31.68 1.57 0.43
N ARG A 26 -31.19 1.15 1.61
CA ARG A 26 -31.51 1.75 2.91
C ARG A 26 -31.00 3.19 3.07
N LEU A 27 -30.10 3.66 2.21
CA LEU A 27 -29.60 5.04 2.24
C LEU A 27 -30.59 6.04 1.63
N PHE A 28 -31.54 5.57 0.81
CA PHE A 28 -32.50 6.43 0.14
C PHE A 28 -33.74 6.65 1.02
N PRO A 29 -34.28 7.89 1.06
CA PRO A 29 -35.56 8.17 1.72
C PRO A 29 -36.72 7.36 1.12
N GLU A 30 -37.74 7.08 1.91
CA GLU A 30 -38.93 6.31 1.47
C GLU A 30 -39.70 6.97 0.32
N ASN A 31 -39.67 8.30 0.26
CA ASN A 31 -40.32 9.11 -0.79
C ASN A 31 -39.46 9.30 -2.05
N PHE A 32 -38.30 8.65 -2.15
CA PHE A 32 -37.42 8.77 -3.30
C PHE A 32 -37.91 7.92 -4.48
N HIS A 33 -37.73 8.43 -5.71
CA HIS A 33 -38.22 7.79 -6.92
C HIS A 33 -37.64 6.38 -7.13
N GLN A 34 -38.51 5.37 -7.21
CA GLN A 34 -38.14 3.95 -7.18
C GLN A 34 -37.22 3.54 -8.33
N ASN A 35 -37.49 3.99 -9.56
CA ASN A 35 -36.63 3.64 -10.70
C ASN A 35 -35.25 4.31 -10.60
N LEU A 36 -35.20 5.51 -10.00
CA LEU A 36 -33.94 6.26 -9.89
C LEU A 36 -33.06 5.66 -8.79
N LYS A 37 -33.62 5.28 -7.63
CA LYS A 37 -32.82 4.60 -6.60
C LYS A 37 -32.28 3.27 -7.12
N ASN A 38 -33.10 2.50 -7.85
CA ASN A 38 -32.67 1.20 -8.38
C ASN A 38 -31.55 1.37 -9.41
N LEU A 39 -31.65 2.38 -10.27
CA LEU A 39 -30.59 2.73 -11.22
C LEU A 39 -29.30 3.14 -10.51
N LEU A 40 -29.39 4.04 -9.52
CA LEU A 40 -28.22 4.49 -8.76
C LEU A 40 -27.56 3.35 -7.99
N THR A 41 -28.33 2.50 -7.31
CA THR A 41 -27.82 1.31 -6.64
C THR A 41 -27.10 0.39 -7.62
N LYS A 42 -27.65 0.15 -8.81
CA LYS A 42 -27.01 -0.67 -9.85
C LYS A 42 -25.68 -0.07 -10.30
N ILE A 43 -25.64 1.22 -10.62
CA ILE A 43 -24.40 1.92 -11.03
C ILE A 43 -23.35 1.84 -9.92
N ILE A 44 -23.74 2.05 -8.66
CA ILE A 44 -22.83 2.00 -7.52
C ILE A 44 -22.24 0.59 -7.37
N LEU A 45 -23.07 -0.45 -7.41
CA LEU A 45 -22.61 -1.84 -7.30
C LEU A 45 -21.66 -2.26 -8.43
N GLU A 46 -21.89 -1.77 -9.64
CA GLU A 46 -21.01 -2.04 -10.80
C GLU A 46 -19.62 -1.42 -10.64
N ASN A 47 -19.52 -0.28 -9.95
CA ASN A 47 -18.26 0.49 -9.86
C ASN A 47 -17.58 0.43 -8.48
N ILE A 48 -18.24 -0.09 -7.45
CA ILE A 48 -17.76 -0.01 -6.06
C ILE A 48 -16.39 -0.66 -5.85
N SER A 49 -16.09 -1.75 -6.56
CA SER A 49 -14.79 -2.43 -6.47
C SER A 49 -13.67 -1.53 -6.96
N ALA A 50 -13.84 -0.92 -8.14
CA ALA A 50 -12.88 0.03 -8.71
C ALA A 50 -12.71 1.27 -7.82
N TRP A 51 -13.82 1.90 -7.41
CA TRP A 51 -13.79 3.09 -6.56
C TRP A 51 -13.16 2.82 -5.19
N ARG A 52 -13.36 1.64 -4.62
CA ARG A 52 -12.74 1.28 -3.35
C ARG A 52 -11.24 1.07 -3.50
N ASN A 53 -10.79 0.44 -4.58
CA ASN A 53 -9.36 0.30 -4.87
C ASN A 53 -8.71 1.68 -5.07
N GLU A 54 -9.37 2.59 -5.80
CA GLU A 54 -8.90 3.96 -5.99
C GLU A 54 -8.88 4.76 -4.68
N ALA A 55 -9.94 4.65 -3.88
CA ALA A 55 -10.05 5.32 -2.59
C ALA A 55 -8.97 4.83 -1.62
N GLN A 56 -8.70 3.53 -1.58
CA GLN A 56 -7.62 2.93 -0.78
C GLN A 56 -6.23 3.35 -1.30
N ALA A 57 -6.03 3.39 -2.61
CA ALA A 57 -4.77 3.86 -3.21
C ALA A 57 -4.50 5.34 -2.91
N SER A 58 -5.56 6.13 -2.72
CA SER A 58 -5.52 7.56 -2.41
C SER A 58 -5.54 7.88 -0.92
N GLN A 59 -5.62 6.87 -0.03
CA GLN A 59 -5.51 7.11 1.41
C GLN A 59 -4.07 7.41 1.78
N ILE A 60 -3.91 8.33 2.74
CA ILE A 60 -2.61 8.68 3.30
C ILE A 60 -1.96 7.39 3.82
N SER A 61 -0.76 7.11 3.33
CA SER A 61 -0.02 5.88 3.57
C SER A 61 1.40 6.18 4.04
N LEU A 62 2.00 5.23 4.75
CA LEU A 62 3.44 5.30 5.03
C LEU A 62 4.23 5.18 3.71
N PRO A 63 5.47 5.70 3.66
CA PRO A 63 6.34 5.52 2.50
C PRO A 63 6.47 4.04 2.15
N ARG A 64 6.40 3.72 0.86
CA ARG A 64 6.37 2.34 0.36
C ARG A 64 7.70 1.99 -0.28
N LEU A 65 8.23 0.82 0.05
CA LEU A 65 9.35 0.24 -0.69
C LEU A 65 8.83 -0.21 -2.06
N VAL A 66 9.33 0.39 -3.14
CA VAL A 66 8.88 0.12 -4.52
C VAL A 66 9.88 -0.65 -5.35
N ASP A 67 11.15 -0.63 -4.96
CA ASP A 67 12.19 -1.38 -5.65
C ASP A 67 13.34 -1.76 -4.69
N MET A 68 14.01 -2.86 -5.00
CA MET A 68 15.14 -3.37 -4.24
C MET A 68 16.18 -3.96 -5.18
N ASP A 69 17.32 -3.29 -5.29
CA ASP A 69 18.48 -3.71 -6.07
C ASP A 69 19.60 -4.09 -5.10
N TRP A 70 20.40 -5.10 -5.45
CA TRP A 70 21.55 -5.49 -4.63
C TRP A 70 22.75 -5.85 -5.50
N ARG A 71 23.94 -5.68 -4.93
CA ARG A 71 25.19 -6.16 -5.52
C ARG A 71 26.14 -6.65 -4.44
N VAL A 72 26.99 -7.61 -4.79
CA VAL A 72 28.02 -8.12 -3.88
C VAL A 72 29.38 -7.66 -4.39
N ASP A 73 30.05 -6.87 -3.56
CA ASP A 73 31.37 -6.34 -3.83
C ASP A 73 32.40 -7.10 -2.97
N ILE A 74 33.62 -7.24 -3.48
CA ILE A 74 34.74 -7.80 -2.73
C ILE A 74 35.64 -6.65 -2.31
N LYS A 75 35.73 -6.39 -1.00
CA LYS A 75 36.58 -5.34 -0.44
C LYS A 75 37.78 -5.93 0.29
N THR A 76 38.88 -5.17 0.34
CA THR A 76 40.04 -5.55 1.15
C THR A 76 39.71 -5.31 2.62
N SER A 77 39.86 -6.33 3.46
CA SER A 77 39.58 -6.21 4.90
C SER A 77 40.46 -5.14 5.57
N SER A 78 39.86 -4.35 6.46
CA SER A 78 40.55 -3.39 7.33
C SER A 78 41.07 -4.02 8.64
N ASP A 79 40.49 -5.16 9.06
CA ASP A 79 40.63 -5.68 10.42
C ASP A 79 41.60 -6.87 10.52
N GLY A 80 42.07 -7.37 9.37
CA GLY A 80 42.99 -8.50 9.27
C GLY A 80 44.43 -8.07 8.95
N ILE A 81 45.41 -8.61 9.70
CA ILE A 81 46.85 -8.48 9.40
C ILE A 81 47.18 -9.01 7.98
N VAL A 82 46.37 -9.92 7.48
CA VAL A 82 46.41 -10.43 6.10
C VAL A 82 45.35 -9.68 5.31
N ARG A 83 45.73 -9.05 4.18
CA ARG A 83 44.84 -8.35 3.22
C ARG A 83 43.86 -9.33 2.54
N MET A 84 42.98 -9.95 3.32
CA MET A 84 41.97 -10.87 2.84
C MET A 84 40.84 -10.10 2.19
N ALA A 85 40.42 -10.56 1.02
CA ALA A 85 39.23 -10.08 0.33
C ALA A 85 37.98 -10.59 1.09
N VAL A 86 37.14 -9.67 1.56
CA VAL A 86 35.90 -9.98 2.28
C VAL A 86 34.71 -9.50 1.43
N PRO A 87 33.72 -10.38 1.16
CA PRO A 87 32.53 -9.99 0.43
C PRO A 87 31.63 -9.09 1.30
N THR A 88 31.03 -8.08 0.68
CA THR A 88 30.02 -7.22 1.29
C THR A 88 28.85 -7.02 0.34
N CYS A 89 27.64 -6.89 0.87
CA CYS A 89 26.44 -6.65 0.07
C CYS A 89 26.10 -5.16 0.13
N LEU A 90 25.97 -4.52 -1.03
CA LEU A 90 25.40 -3.19 -1.15
C LEU A 90 23.94 -3.35 -1.58
N LEU A 91 23.04 -2.99 -0.67
CA LEU A 91 21.60 -3.07 -0.85
C LEU A 91 21.06 -1.66 -1.12
N GLN A 92 20.39 -1.48 -2.25
CA GLN A 92 19.72 -0.26 -2.63
C GLN A 92 18.20 -0.45 -2.54
N LEU A 93 17.55 0.43 -1.79
CA LEU A 93 16.11 0.45 -1.57
C LEU A 93 15.54 1.72 -2.20
N LYS A 94 14.57 1.59 -3.10
CA LYS A 94 13.82 2.74 -3.63
C LYS A 94 12.52 2.89 -2.86
N ILE A 95 12.36 4.01 -2.19
CA ILE A 95 11.22 4.30 -1.32
C ILE A 95 10.41 5.43 -1.96
N GLN A 96 9.14 5.14 -2.21
CA GLN A 96 8.18 6.09 -2.72
C GLN A 96 7.45 6.77 -1.56
N GLU A 97 7.54 8.10 -1.50
CA GLU A 97 6.76 8.91 -0.58
C GLU A 97 5.28 8.93 -0.97
N ASP A 98 4.44 9.28 0.00
CA ASP A 98 3.00 9.30 -0.21
C ASP A 98 2.58 10.34 -1.25
N ALA A 99 1.84 9.90 -2.28
CA ALA A 99 1.27 10.77 -3.29
C ALA A 99 0.31 11.81 -2.70
N ALA A 100 -0.34 11.50 -1.57
CA ALA A 100 -1.20 12.45 -0.86
C ALA A 100 -0.42 13.61 -0.20
N LEU A 101 0.86 13.40 0.11
CA LEU A 101 1.74 14.40 0.73
C LEU A 101 2.59 15.16 -0.30
N CYS A 102 2.97 14.51 -1.41
CA CYS A 102 3.85 15.08 -2.45
C CYS A 102 3.11 15.62 -3.69
N GLY A 103 1.78 15.52 -3.75
CA GLY A 103 1.00 15.91 -4.93
C GLY A 103 1.16 14.92 -6.10
N ASN A 104 0.77 15.32 -7.32
CA ASN A 104 0.68 14.44 -8.50
C ASN A 104 2.00 13.76 -8.95
N ASN A 105 3.15 14.06 -8.32
CA ASN A 105 4.43 13.45 -8.63
C ASN A 105 5.00 12.77 -7.36
N PRO A 106 4.76 11.47 -7.17
CA PRO A 106 5.32 10.77 -6.02
C PRO A 106 6.85 10.77 -6.11
N VAL A 107 7.51 11.32 -5.09
CA VAL A 107 8.96 11.41 -5.02
C VAL A 107 9.52 10.05 -4.62
N VAL A 108 10.41 9.50 -5.45
CA VAL A 108 11.14 8.26 -5.14
C VAL A 108 12.53 8.63 -4.65
N SER A 109 12.86 8.22 -3.43
CA SER A 109 14.19 8.34 -2.84
C SER A 109 14.92 7.00 -2.92
N ALA A 110 16.26 7.03 -3.01
CA ALA A 110 17.09 5.84 -3.02
C ALA A 110 17.99 5.82 -1.79
N LEU A 111 17.91 4.74 -1.01
CA LEU A 111 18.74 4.48 0.16
C LEU A 111 19.67 3.31 -0.13
N THR A 112 20.99 3.54 -0.08
CA THR A 112 21.99 2.47 -0.24
C THR A 112 22.63 2.17 1.11
N VAL A 113 22.62 0.90 1.50
CA VAL A 113 23.19 0.40 2.76
C VAL A 113 24.19 -0.70 2.46
N GLU A 114 25.32 -0.68 3.15
CA GLU A 114 26.30 -1.75 3.11
C GLU A 114 26.07 -2.74 4.26
N LEU A 115 25.96 -4.02 3.90
CA LEU A 115 25.64 -5.11 4.82
C LEU A 115 26.78 -6.12 4.84
N SER A 116 27.16 -6.54 6.04
CA SER A 116 27.94 -7.74 6.24
C SER A 116 27.04 -8.97 6.15
N LYS A 117 27.65 -10.16 6.03
CA LYS A 117 26.91 -11.43 6.09
C LYS A 117 26.07 -11.54 7.36
N GLU A 118 26.66 -11.26 8.51
CA GLU A 118 26.00 -11.41 9.81
C GLU A 118 24.80 -10.46 9.96
N THR A 119 24.94 -9.21 9.48
CA THR A 119 23.84 -8.25 9.49
C THR A 119 22.71 -8.69 8.55
N LEU A 120 23.04 -9.24 7.38
CA LEU A 120 22.04 -9.75 6.43
C LEU A 120 21.28 -10.95 7.00
N ASP A 121 21.99 -11.92 7.61
CA ASP A 121 21.38 -13.09 8.25
C ASP A 121 20.41 -12.66 9.37
N THR A 122 20.81 -11.69 10.20
CA THR A 122 19.96 -11.11 11.24
C THR A 122 18.72 -10.42 10.66
N MET A 123 18.87 -9.68 9.55
CA MET A 123 17.76 -9.01 8.88
C MET A 123 16.76 -10.00 8.29
N LEU A 124 17.24 -11.10 7.68
CA LEU A 124 16.38 -12.16 7.14
C LEU A 124 15.57 -12.84 8.24
N GLU A 125 16.17 -13.12 9.39
CA GLU A 125 15.46 -13.68 10.54
C GLU A 125 14.36 -12.73 11.02
N GLY A 126 14.68 -11.43 11.17
CA GLY A 126 13.72 -10.41 11.59
C GLY A 126 12.53 -10.28 10.63
N LEU A 127 12.80 -10.20 9.33
CA LEU A 127 11.76 -10.13 8.30
C LEU A 127 10.92 -11.41 8.22
N GLY A 128 11.53 -12.59 8.43
CA GLY A 128 10.82 -13.86 8.54
C GLY A 128 9.80 -13.87 9.68
N ARG A 129 10.19 -13.38 10.87
CA ARG A 129 9.28 -13.24 12.02
C ARG A 129 8.14 -12.27 11.73
N ILE A 130 8.40 -11.13 11.07
CA ILE A 130 7.37 -10.15 10.67
C ILE A 130 6.36 -10.79 9.71
N ARG A 131 6.83 -11.53 8.70
CA ARG A 131 5.96 -12.27 7.76
C ARG A 131 5.03 -13.23 8.51
N ASP A 132 5.57 -14.00 9.44
CA ASP A 132 4.80 -15.00 10.18
C ASP A 132 3.75 -14.33 11.09
N GLN A 133 4.08 -13.21 11.71
CA GLN A 133 3.14 -12.40 12.50
C GLN A 133 2.01 -11.83 11.63
N LEU A 134 2.32 -11.24 10.48
CA LEU A 134 1.31 -10.71 9.55
C LEU A 134 0.39 -11.82 9.04
N SER A 135 0.94 -13.00 8.74
CA SER A 135 0.17 -14.17 8.31
C SER A 135 -0.78 -14.66 9.40
N ALA A 136 -0.33 -14.68 10.66
CA ALA A 136 -1.16 -15.05 11.79
C ALA A 136 -2.30 -14.04 12.06
N VAL A 137 -2.10 -12.76 11.76
CA VAL A 137 -3.14 -11.72 11.86
C VAL A 137 -4.13 -11.81 10.70
N ALA A 138 -3.66 -12.07 9.48
CA ALA A 138 -4.53 -12.20 8.30
C ALA A 138 -5.44 -13.43 8.34
N ASN A 139 -5.01 -14.50 9.03
CA ASN A 139 -5.78 -15.73 9.20
C ASN A 139 -6.71 -15.72 10.44
N LYS A 140 -6.82 -14.59 11.14
CA LYS A 140 -7.79 -14.37 12.24
C LYS A 140 -9.00 -13.60 11.72
#